data_AF-V6M5V9-F1
#
_entry.id   AF-V6M5V9-F1
#
_cell.length_a   1.000
_cell.length_b   1.000
_cell.length_c   1.000
_cell.angle_alpha   90.00
_cell.angle_beta   90.00
_cell.angle_gamma   90.00
#
_symmetry.space_group_name_H-M   'P 1'
#
loop_
_entity.id
_entity.type
_entity.pdbx_description
1 polymer ?
#
loop_
_entity_poly.entity_id
_entity_poly.type
_entity_poly.pdbx_seq_one_letter_code
_entity_poly.pdbx_strand_id
1 'polypeptide(L)'
;MATMQHALRAKEKLVKDWGKLPGVVGIGVGFANGVNRAGGLCVVLYTLHSQASMKKKCPSCVHVPNAKTGNSVRVPVRIVKSGRCCCHPLVKPKATGRGLRSRIRPVIAGYSVGRRGISGTAGLIVSQAANQARRFLLSNNHVLNRNNSGAYTEVLQPGGADGGRPGRDRIGRMSRYVRLRRGGVNYLDAAIAIPSSQRLLAPRYARIGRIPGSVRSYALGSRLKKVGRSSGFVRGVVVSIHTDIMVDYGRYGGLGQIRFRNQTVIRGSRAVSLAGDSGSVWLTSGNRAAAVNFAGSEDGRLSISFPVQWALQAFGIRVARATASRARSRTSRLHPRRRPNSTRRLNPTELRSIRKQIRGMGRRSGR
;
A
#
# COMPACT_ATOMS: atom_id res chain seq x y z
N MET A 1 -19.20 -23.08 7.52
CA MET A 1 -17.92 -22.40 7.18
C MET A 1 -17.76 -21.11 7.98
N ALA A 2 -16.53 -20.74 8.36
CA ALA A 2 -16.26 -19.50 9.09
C ALA A 2 -16.65 -18.25 8.28
N THR A 3 -17.37 -17.32 8.89
CA THR A 3 -17.72 -16.02 8.30
C THR A 3 -16.57 -15.03 8.42
N MET A 4 -16.65 -13.90 7.72
CA MET A 4 -15.68 -12.81 7.87
C MET A 4 -15.58 -12.30 9.31
N GLN A 5 -16.70 -12.23 10.02
CA GLN A 5 -16.72 -11.79 11.40
C GLN A 5 -16.02 -12.79 12.33
N HIS A 6 -16.22 -14.10 12.10
CA HIS A 6 -15.49 -15.14 12.84
C HIS A 6 -13.98 -15.03 12.59
N ALA A 7 -13.56 -14.89 11.33
CA ALA A 7 -12.14 -14.74 10.98
C ALA A 7 -11.50 -13.48 11.58
N LEU A 8 -12.22 -12.36 11.62
CA LEU A 8 -11.75 -11.13 12.25
C LEU A 8 -11.63 -11.27 13.77
N ARG A 9 -12.61 -11.89 14.44
CA ARG A 9 -12.52 -12.15 15.89
C ARG A 9 -11.33 -13.07 16.22
N ALA A 10 -11.13 -14.12 15.42
CA ALA A 10 -10.01 -15.03 15.57
C ALA A 10 -8.65 -14.32 15.37
N LYS A 11 -8.56 -13.47 14.34
CA LYS A 11 -7.39 -12.62 14.08
C LYS A 11 -7.11 -11.68 15.26
N GLU A 12 -8.12 -10.99 15.79
CA GLU A 12 -7.93 -10.07 16.93
C GLU A 12 -7.50 -10.79 18.21
N LYS A 13 -7.98 -12.03 18.46
CA LYS A 13 -7.47 -12.87 19.55
C LYS A 13 -5.98 -13.15 19.39
N LEU A 14 -5.54 -13.60 18.21
CA LEU A 14 -4.11 -13.86 17.95
C LEU A 14 -3.25 -12.59 17.94
N VAL A 15 -3.81 -11.45 17.55
CA VAL A 15 -3.12 -10.16 17.62
C VAL A 15 -2.82 -9.74 19.07
N LYS A 16 -3.72 -10.02 20.02
CA LYS A 16 -3.48 -9.75 21.44
C LYS A 16 -2.31 -10.58 21.98
N ASP A 17 -2.20 -11.83 21.54
CA ASP A 17 -1.14 -12.75 21.94
C ASP A 17 0.08 -12.74 21.00
N TRP A 18 0.20 -11.76 20.09
CA TRP A 18 1.23 -11.79 19.05
C TRP A 18 2.66 -11.86 19.64
N GLY A 19 2.93 -11.17 20.76
CA GLY A 19 4.22 -11.27 21.45
C GLY A 19 4.61 -12.69 21.89
N LYS A 20 3.63 -13.59 22.06
CA LYS A 20 3.82 -15.00 22.43
C LYS A 20 3.97 -15.92 21.22
N LEU A 21 3.77 -15.41 20.00
CA LEU A 21 3.92 -16.15 18.75
C LEU A 21 5.31 -15.84 18.17
N PRO A 22 6.37 -16.62 18.51
CA PRO A 22 7.70 -16.36 18.01
C PRO A 22 7.69 -16.35 16.48
N GLY A 23 8.59 -15.60 15.85
CA GLY A 23 8.79 -15.58 14.39
C GLY A 23 7.60 -15.11 13.52
N VAL A 24 6.44 -14.81 14.09
CA VAL A 24 5.29 -14.26 13.36
C VAL A 24 5.51 -12.78 13.12
N VAL A 25 5.50 -12.38 11.84
CA VAL A 25 5.65 -10.99 11.40
C VAL A 25 4.38 -10.38 10.85
N GLY A 26 3.31 -11.16 10.68
CA GLY A 26 2.01 -10.62 10.33
C GLY A 26 0.86 -11.57 10.59
N ILE A 27 -0.32 -11.01 10.83
CA ILE A 27 -1.56 -11.72 11.12
C ILE A 27 -2.69 -11.07 10.32
N GLY A 28 -3.31 -11.81 9.41
CA GLY A 28 -4.39 -11.30 8.56
C GLY A 28 -5.50 -12.32 8.33
N VAL A 29 -6.42 -12.00 7.43
CA VAL A 29 -7.51 -12.90 7.02
C VAL A 29 -7.33 -13.28 5.56
N GLY A 30 -7.55 -14.55 5.21
CA GLY A 30 -7.42 -15.06 3.84
C GLY A 30 -8.27 -16.30 3.61
N PHE A 31 -8.09 -16.95 2.47
CA PHE A 31 -8.72 -18.24 2.20
C PHE A 31 -7.90 -19.39 2.82
N ALA A 32 -8.58 -20.40 3.39
CA ALA A 32 -7.92 -21.52 4.06
C ALA A 32 -7.13 -22.39 3.08
N ASN A 33 -7.65 -22.60 1.88
CA ASN A 33 -6.90 -23.28 0.81
C ASN A 33 -5.87 -22.36 0.11
N GLY A 34 -5.79 -21.08 0.49
CA GLY A 34 -4.90 -20.08 -0.12
C GLY A 34 -5.25 -19.67 -1.56
N VAL A 35 -6.32 -20.21 -2.13
CA VAL A 35 -6.67 -20.05 -3.55
C VAL A 35 -7.99 -19.30 -3.72
N ASN A 36 -9.08 -19.79 -3.12
CA ASN A 36 -10.42 -19.31 -3.42
C ASN A 36 -11.40 -19.49 -2.25
N ARG A 37 -12.63 -19.01 -2.44
CA ARG A 37 -13.68 -19.03 -1.43
C ARG A 37 -14.14 -20.43 -0.99
N ALA A 38 -13.92 -21.46 -1.82
CA ALA A 38 -14.38 -22.82 -1.53
C ALA A 38 -13.67 -23.41 -0.29
N GLY A 39 -12.43 -23.01 -0.03
CA GLY A 39 -11.72 -23.40 1.18
C GLY A 39 -12.22 -22.70 2.46
N GLY A 40 -13.18 -21.77 2.37
CA GLY A 40 -13.59 -20.94 3.50
C GLY A 40 -12.52 -19.94 3.94
N LEU A 41 -12.82 -19.19 5.00
CA LEU A 41 -11.91 -18.18 5.55
C LEU A 41 -11.05 -18.73 6.68
N CYS A 42 -9.83 -18.21 6.78
CA CYS A 42 -8.87 -18.54 7.84
C CYS A 42 -8.19 -17.28 8.37
N VAL A 43 -7.50 -17.43 9.51
CA VAL A 43 -6.43 -16.50 9.89
C VAL A 43 -5.16 -16.92 9.15
N VAL A 44 -4.43 -15.94 8.61
CA VAL A 44 -3.14 -16.15 7.94
C VAL A 44 -2.04 -15.60 8.82
N LEU A 45 -1.08 -16.45 9.20
CA LEU A 45 0.14 -16.07 9.91
C LEU A 45 1.29 -15.97 8.91
N TYR A 46 1.93 -14.81 8.84
CA TYR A 46 3.14 -14.57 8.07
C TYR A 46 4.36 -14.72 8.97
N THR A 47 5.38 -15.46 8.55
CA THR A 47 6.52 -15.82 9.41
C THR A 47 7.87 -15.56 8.74
N LEU A 48 8.91 -15.32 9.57
CA LEU A 48 10.31 -15.15 9.12
C LEU A 48 10.83 -16.44 8.46
N HIS A 49 10.90 -17.53 9.23
CA HIS A 49 11.38 -18.82 8.75
C HIS A 49 10.52 -19.96 9.30
N SER A 50 10.67 -21.16 8.73
CA SER A 50 10.04 -22.38 9.22
C SER A 50 10.92 -23.00 10.31
N GLN A 51 10.81 -22.53 11.56
CA GLN A 51 11.42 -23.23 12.69
C GLN A 51 10.43 -24.28 13.23
N ALA A 52 10.93 -25.44 13.66
CA ALA A 52 10.09 -26.50 14.26
C ALA A 52 9.34 -26.02 15.53
N SER A 53 9.96 -25.11 16.30
CA SER A 53 9.35 -24.43 17.45
C SER A 53 8.11 -23.61 17.09
N MET A 54 8.01 -23.10 15.86
CA MET A 54 6.85 -22.38 15.35
C MET A 54 5.63 -23.28 15.22
N LYS A 55 5.83 -24.52 14.72
CA LYS A 55 4.74 -25.48 14.53
C LYS A 55 4.12 -25.89 15.86
N LYS A 56 4.91 -25.96 16.94
CA LYS A 56 4.40 -26.25 18.30
C LYS A 56 3.64 -25.07 18.93
N LYS A 57 4.09 -23.82 18.70
CA LYS A 57 3.52 -22.62 19.35
C LYS A 57 2.42 -21.91 18.55
N CYS A 58 2.41 -22.02 17.22
CA CYS A 58 1.36 -21.44 16.40
C CYS A 58 0.14 -22.37 16.36
N PRO A 59 -1.06 -21.92 16.76
CA PRO A 59 -2.22 -22.79 16.75
C PRO A 59 -2.66 -23.13 15.32
N SER A 60 -3.15 -24.35 15.11
CA SER A 60 -3.71 -24.81 13.82
C SER A 60 -5.10 -24.25 13.55
N CYS A 61 -5.81 -23.79 14.59
CA CYS A 61 -7.09 -23.12 14.50
C CYS A 61 -7.36 -22.24 15.72
N VAL A 62 -8.33 -21.34 15.62
CA VAL A 62 -8.81 -20.50 16.71
C VAL A 62 -10.32 -20.68 16.84
N HIS A 63 -10.76 -20.97 18.06
CA HIS A 63 -12.18 -21.04 18.37
C HIS A 63 -12.71 -19.68 18.77
N VAL A 64 -13.85 -19.29 18.19
CA VAL A 64 -14.54 -18.03 18.48
C VAL A 64 -16.05 -18.26 18.64
N PRO A 65 -16.72 -17.55 19.55
CA PRO A 65 -18.16 -17.70 19.71
C PRO A 65 -18.92 -17.13 18.52
N ASN A 66 -19.95 -17.86 18.09
CA ASN A 66 -20.95 -17.38 17.15
C ASN A 66 -21.90 -16.43 17.89
N ALA A 67 -22.03 -15.19 17.42
CA ALA A 67 -22.86 -14.18 18.08
C ALA A 67 -24.36 -14.52 18.08
N LYS A 68 -24.83 -15.36 17.14
CA LYS A 68 -26.24 -15.72 17.02
C LYS A 68 -26.62 -16.94 17.83
N THR A 69 -25.75 -17.94 17.87
CA THR A 69 -26.06 -19.26 18.42
C THR A 69 -25.31 -19.56 19.71
N GLY A 70 -24.37 -18.71 20.15
CA GLY A 70 -23.47 -18.99 21.28
C GLY A 70 -22.37 -20.02 20.97
N ASN A 71 -22.64 -20.99 20.09
CA ASN A 71 -21.74 -22.09 19.74
C ASN A 71 -20.34 -21.64 19.29
N SER A 72 -19.34 -22.44 19.67
CA SER A 72 -17.95 -22.25 19.27
C SER A 72 -17.73 -22.59 17.79
N VAL A 73 -17.18 -21.64 17.03
CA VAL A 73 -16.83 -21.81 15.61
C VAL A 73 -15.33 -21.98 15.48
N ARG A 74 -14.89 -23.09 14.89
CA ARG A 74 -13.49 -23.34 14.53
C ARG A 74 -13.09 -22.50 13.31
N VAL A 75 -12.11 -21.62 13.47
CA VAL A 75 -11.49 -20.85 12.37
C VAL A 75 -10.10 -21.41 12.09
N PRO A 76 -9.82 -21.98 10.90
CA PRO A 76 -8.50 -22.49 10.57
C PRO A 76 -7.42 -21.40 10.63
N VAL A 77 -6.19 -21.81 10.90
CA VAL A 77 -4.99 -20.96 10.77
C VAL A 77 -4.11 -21.52 9.66
N ARG A 78 -3.68 -20.64 8.75
CA ARG A 78 -2.74 -20.97 7.67
C ARG A 78 -1.44 -20.21 7.87
N ILE A 79 -0.32 -20.92 7.83
CA ILE A 79 1.02 -20.31 7.92
C ILE A 79 1.57 -20.04 6.52
N VAL A 80 2.16 -18.86 6.32
CA VAL A 80 2.82 -18.43 5.09
C VAL A 80 4.22 -17.94 5.44
N LYS A 81 5.25 -18.60 4.88
CA LYS A 81 6.62 -18.11 4.97
C LYS A 81 6.76 -16.88 4.08
N SER A 82 7.02 -15.73 4.69
CA SER A 82 7.25 -14.46 3.98
C SER A 82 8.69 -13.96 4.09
N GLY A 83 9.46 -14.49 5.04
CA GLY A 83 10.67 -13.81 5.47
C GLY A 83 10.34 -12.47 6.13
N ARG A 84 11.37 -11.65 6.28
CA ARG A 84 11.21 -10.27 6.73
C ARG A 84 10.51 -9.45 5.64
N CYS A 85 9.48 -8.70 6.03
CA CYS A 85 8.86 -7.73 5.13
C CYS A 85 9.54 -6.36 5.29
N CYS A 86 9.91 -5.71 4.19
CA CYS A 86 10.68 -4.47 4.23
C CYS A 86 10.32 -3.51 3.09
N CYS A 87 10.54 -2.21 3.31
CA CYS A 87 10.32 -1.17 2.30
C CYS A 87 11.40 -1.17 1.19
N HIS A 88 12.53 -1.83 1.46
CA HIS A 88 13.63 -2.07 0.52
C HIS A 88 14.02 -3.57 0.55
N PRO A 89 13.29 -4.44 -0.18
CA PRO A 89 13.63 -5.86 -0.29
C PRO A 89 15.08 -6.09 -0.74
N LEU A 90 15.76 -7.03 -0.07
CA LEU A 90 17.16 -7.39 -0.35
C LEU A 90 17.34 -8.02 -1.73
N VAL A 91 16.28 -8.64 -2.27
CA VAL A 91 16.31 -9.21 -3.62
C VAL A 91 16.49 -8.08 -4.64
N LYS A 92 17.71 -8.02 -5.17
CA LYS A 92 18.06 -7.17 -6.31
C LYS A 92 17.34 -7.73 -7.55
N PRO A 93 16.51 -6.93 -8.25
CA PRO A 93 15.84 -7.38 -9.46
C PRO A 93 16.85 -7.86 -10.51
N LYS A 94 16.58 -8.97 -11.21
CA LYS A 94 16.91 -9.02 -12.64
C LYS A 94 16.06 -7.93 -13.29
N ALA A 95 16.67 -6.82 -13.68
CA ALA A 95 15.96 -5.60 -14.08
C ALA A 95 15.10 -5.84 -15.34
N THR A 96 13.80 -6.05 -15.16
CA THR A 96 12.83 -6.21 -16.26
C THR A 96 12.20 -4.89 -16.70
N GLY A 97 12.33 -3.83 -15.90
CA GLY A 97 11.76 -2.49 -16.16
C GLY A 97 12.73 -1.44 -16.73
N ARG A 98 13.71 -1.81 -17.57
CA ARG A 98 14.81 -0.90 -17.99
C ARG A 98 14.35 0.50 -18.46
N GLY A 99 13.26 0.59 -19.23
CA GLY A 99 12.73 1.87 -19.74
C GLY A 99 12.10 2.81 -18.69
N LEU A 100 11.70 2.31 -17.52
CA LEU A 100 10.98 3.10 -16.49
C LEU A 100 11.90 3.94 -15.60
N ARG A 101 13.20 3.80 -15.77
CA ARG A 101 14.24 4.54 -15.04
C ARG A 101 14.71 5.79 -15.76
N SER A 102 14.33 5.93 -17.02
CA SER A 102 14.69 7.07 -17.86
C SER A 102 13.97 8.35 -17.45
N ARG A 103 14.58 9.48 -17.82
CA ARG A 103 13.95 10.79 -17.73
C ARG A 103 12.82 10.89 -18.76
N ILE A 104 11.64 11.33 -18.32
CA ILE A 104 10.50 11.63 -19.19
C ILE A 104 9.86 12.96 -18.80
N ARG A 105 9.31 13.67 -19.78
CA ARG A 105 8.51 14.88 -19.58
C ARG A 105 7.33 14.84 -20.57
N PRO A 106 6.08 15.03 -20.12
CA PRO A 106 5.64 15.08 -18.72
C PRO A 106 5.80 13.74 -18.00
N VAL A 107 5.85 13.79 -16.67
CA VAL A 107 5.90 12.62 -15.80
C VAL A 107 4.52 11.96 -15.75
N ILE A 108 4.50 10.64 -15.93
CA ILE A 108 3.32 9.78 -15.77
C ILE A 108 3.56 8.76 -14.67
N ALA A 109 2.48 8.18 -14.14
CA ALA A 109 2.59 7.12 -13.13
C ALA A 109 3.30 5.87 -13.69
N GLY A 110 4.00 5.13 -12.83
CA GLY A 110 4.77 3.92 -13.16
C GLY A 110 6.27 4.15 -13.39
N TYR A 111 6.71 5.39 -13.63
CA TYR A 111 8.12 5.74 -13.82
C TYR A 111 8.86 5.99 -12.50
N SER A 112 10.19 5.99 -12.57
CA SER A 112 11.07 6.38 -11.47
C SER A 112 10.74 7.79 -11.00
N VAL A 113 10.64 7.95 -9.68
CA VAL A 113 10.64 9.25 -9.00
C VAL A 113 11.32 9.06 -7.66
N GLY A 114 11.86 10.12 -7.08
CA GLY A 114 12.31 10.08 -5.70
C GLY A 114 13.00 11.36 -5.30
N ARG A 115 14.04 11.22 -4.51
CA ARG A 115 14.86 12.30 -3.98
C ARG A 115 16.34 11.95 -4.17
N ARG A 116 17.25 12.83 -3.73
CA ARG A 116 18.69 12.52 -3.76
C ARG A 116 18.98 11.15 -3.11
N GLY A 117 19.68 10.29 -3.84
CA GLY A 117 20.10 8.95 -3.41
C GLY A 117 18.99 7.90 -3.25
N ILE A 118 17.72 8.24 -3.48
CA ILE A 118 16.59 7.30 -3.34
C ILE A 118 15.66 7.42 -4.54
N SER A 119 15.22 6.28 -5.03
CA SER A 119 14.16 6.21 -6.02
C SER A 119 13.05 5.29 -5.51
N GLY A 120 11.85 5.53 -6.01
CA GLY A 120 10.66 4.69 -5.92
C GLY A 120 9.91 4.74 -7.24
N THR A 121 8.59 4.68 -7.19
CA THR A 121 7.70 4.78 -8.35
C THR A 121 6.75 5.97 -8.20
N ALA A 122 6.54 6.71 -9.29
CA ALA A 122 5.46 7.67 -9.44
C ALA A 122 4.12 6.91 -9.37
N GLY A 123 3.40 7.00 -8.25
CA GLY A 123 2.28 6.12 -7.98
C GLY A 123 1.03 6.46 -8.76
N LEU A 124 0.54 7.69 -8.59
CA LEU A 124 -0.58 8.24 -9.34
C LEU A 124 -0.41 9.74 -9.51
N ILE A 125 -0.84 10.26 -10.65
CA ILE A 125 -1.17 11.68 -10.75
C ILE A 125 -2.57 11.87 -10.17
N VAL A 126 -2.65 12.73 -9.17
CA VAL A 126 -3.87 13.03 -8.40
C VAL A 126 -4.16 14.52 -8.50
N SER A 127 -5.39 14.92 -8.23
CA SER A 127 -5.81 16.31 -8.21
C SER A 127 -6.53 16.62 -6.90
N GLN A 128 -6.55 17.89 -6.52
CA GLN A 128 -7.35 18.33 -5.39
C GLN A 128 -8.82 17.99 -5.65
N ALA A 129 -9.54 17.51 -4.62
CA ALA A 129 -10.95 17.20 -4.78
C ALA A 129 -11.75 18.43 -5.25
N ALA A 130 -11.43 19.62 -4.74
CA ALA A 130 -12.07 20.88 -5.11
C ALA A 130 -11.58 21.46 -6.46
N ASN A 131 -10.32 21.23 -6.86
CA ASN A 131 -9.74 21.82 -8.07
C ASN A 131 -8.97 20.77 -8.89
N GLN A 132 -9.52 20.40 -10.06
CA GLN A 132 -8.92 19.38 -10.95
C GLN A 132 -7.68 19.86 -11.70
N ALA A 133 -7.50 21.18 -11.87
CA ALA A 133 -6.33 21.75 -12.52
C ALA A 133 -5.09 21.65 -11.63
N ARG A 134 -5.26 21.63 -10.31
CA ARG A 134 -4.15 21.49 -9.35
C ARG A 134 -3.80 20.02 -9.15
N ARG A 135 -2.81 19.54 -9.90
CA ARG A 135 -2.29 18.18 -9.83
C ARG A 135 -1.17 18.06 -8.82
N PHE A 136 -1.03 16.85 -8.30
CA PHE A 136 0.05 16.39 -7.42
C PHE A 136 0.50 15.02 -7.90
N LEU A 137 1.71 14.64 -7.49
CA LEU A 137 2.19 13.27 -7.62
C LEU A 137 2.04 12.55 -6.28
N LEU A 138 1.31 11.43 -6.25
CA LEU A 138 1.22 10.52 -5.11
C LEU A 138 2.32 9.46 -5.19
N SER A 139 3.04 9.23 -4.09
CA SER A 139 3.94 8.08 -3.90
C SER A 139 4.03 7.74 -2.40
N ASN A 140 4.95 6.88 -1.99
CA ASN A 140 5.19 6.63 -0.56
C ASN A 140 5.93 7.79 0.11
N ASN A 141 5.72 7.93 1.42
CA ASN A 141 6.46 8.87 2.25
C ASN A 141 7.96 8.56 2.21
N HIS A 142 8.36 7.29 2.38
CA HIS A 142 9.79 6.95 2.34
C HIS A 142 10.48 7.16 0.99
N VAL A 143 9.70 7.38 -0.08
CA VAL A 143 10.22 7.71 -1.42
C VAL A 143 10.42 9.21 -1.59
N LEU A 144 9.45 10.02 -1.14
CA LEU A 144 9.42 11.48 -1.37
C LEU A 144 9.93 12.31 -0.19
N ASN A 145 10.12 11.71 0.97
CA ASN A 145 10.58 12.37 2.19
C ASN A 145 11.95 11.86 2.59
N ARG A 146 12.83 12.76 3.05
CA ARG A 146 14.20 12.42 3.45
C ARG A 146 14.24 11.59 4.73
N ASN A 147 13.58 12.09 5.79
CA ASN A 147 13.75 11.60 7.16
C ASN A 147 12.41 11.48 7.90
N ASN A 148 11.31 11.21 7.18
CA ASN A 148 9.96 11.19 7.76
C ASN A 148 9.62 12.50 8.52
N SER A 149 10.20 13.62 8.06
CA SER A 149 10.12 14.94 8.69
C SER A 149 9.50 15.99 7.76
N GLY A 150 9.16 17.15 8.31
CA GLY A 150 8.62 18.27 7.52
C GLY A 150 9.67 19.06 6.75
N ALA A 151 10.93 18.62 6.78
CA ALA A 151 12.00 19.29 6.09
C ALA A 151 11.75 19.31 4.58
N TYR A 152 12.16 20.42 3.95
CA TYR A 152 12.11 20.56 2.50
C TYR A 152 12.79 19.37 1.83
N THR A 153 12.10 18.77 0.85
CA THR A 153 12.63 17.65 0.07
C THR A 153 12.28 17.85 -1.39
N GLU A 154 13.30 17.98 -2.24
CA GLU A 154 13.13 18.01 -3.70
C GLU A 154 12.65 16.66 -4.21
N VAL A 155 11.77 16.72 -5.22
CA VAL A 155 11.27 15.54 -5.91
C VAL A 155 11.82 15.55 -7.33
N LEU A 156 12.54 14.48 -7.68
CA LEU A 156 13.28 14.31 -8.92
C LEU A 156 12.62 13.28 -9.82
N GLN A 157 12.64 13.51 -11.14
CA GLN A 157 12.31 12.52 -12.16
C GLN A 157 13.40 12.49 -13.24
N PRO A 158 14.16 11.39 -13.38
CA PRO A 158 14.06 10.16 -12.59
C PRO A 158 14.48 10.37 -11.13
N GLY A 159 14.23 9.39 -10.24
CA GLY A 159 14.68 9.46 -8.85
C GLY A 159 16.21 9.41 -8.75
N GLY A 160 16.77 9.83 -7.61
CA GLY A 160 18.22 10.01 -7.48
C GLY A 160 19.04 8.72 -7.57
N ALA A 161 18.48 7.57 -7.17
CA ALA A 161 19.15 6.28 -7.33
C ALA A 161 19.11 5.75 -8.78
N ASP A 162 18.38 6.42 -9.67
CA ASP A 162 18.35 6.13 -11.11
C ASP A 162 18.99 7.29 -11.92
N GLY A 163 19.90 8.07 -11.31
CA GLY A 163 20.68 9.12 -11.98
C GLY A 163 20.07 10.52 -12.01
N GLY A 164 18.90 10.73 -11.38
CA GLY A 164 18.28 12.05 -11.29
C GLY A 164 19.13 13.04 -10.48
N ARG A 165 19.37 14.23 -11.04
CA ARG A 165 20.21 15.27 -10.41
C ARG A 165 19.35 16.39 -9.79
N PRO A 166 19.60 16.80 -8.52
CA PRO A 166 19.02 18.01 -7.94
C PRO A 166 19.17 19.23 -8.85
N GLY A 167 18.22 20.16 -8.81
CA GLY A 167 18.15 21.27 -9.76
C GLY A 167 17.66 20.85 -11.16
N ARG A 168 18.47 20.08 -11.91
CA ARG A 168 18.20 19.70 -13.32
C ARG A 168 16.96 18.83 -13.51
N ASP A 169 16.81 17.80 -12.68
CA ASP A 169 15.73 16.81 -12.81
C ASP A 169 14.59 17.04 -11.83
N ARG A 170 14.62 18.18 -11.13
CA ARG A 170 13.58 18.60 -10.19
C ARG A 170 12.26 18.78 -10.93
N ILE A 171 11.25 18.06 -10.48
CA ILE A 171 9.87 18.22 -10.96
C ILE A 171 8.96 18.93 -9.95
N GLY A 172 9.45 19.14 -8.72
CA GLY A 172 8.70 19.75 -7.64
C GLY A 172 9.30 19.45 -6.28
N ARG A 173 8.47 19.49 -5.25
CA ARG A 173 8.85 19.19 -3.86
C ARG A 173 7.76 18.41 -3.13
N MET A 174 8.14 17.69 -2.09
CA MET A 174 7.17 17.09 -1.17
C MET A 174 6.30 18.19 -0.55
N SER A 175 4.98 17.99 -0.57
CA SER A 175 4.01 18.95 -0.04
C SER A 175 3.37 18.47 1.26
N ARG A 176 2.86 17.24 1.29
CA ARG A 176 2.19 16.65 2.47
C ARG A 176 2.53 15.19 2.55
N TYR A 177 2.63 14.65 3.76
CA TYR A 177 2.86 13.23 3.99
C TYR A 177 2.19 12.74 5.28
N VAL A 178 2.06 11.43 5.41
CA VAL A 178 1.62 10.78 6.65
C VAL A 178 2.84 10.34 7.44
N ARG A 179 3.04 10.93 8.62
CA ARG A 179 4.18 10.63 9.49
C ARG A 179 4.09 9.22 10.04
N LEU A 180 5.11 8.41 9.74
CA LEU A 180 5.26 7.07 10.29
C LEU A 180 5.72 7.16 11.76
N ARG A 181 5.22 6.26 12.61
CA ARG A 181 5.49 6.25 14.05
C ARG A 181 6.08 4.91 14.48
N ARG A 182 7.20 4.98 15.20
CA ARG A 182 7.70 3.86 16.01
C ARG A 182 6.81 3.68 17.24
N GLY A 183 6.50 2.44 17.62
CA GLY A 183 5.63 2.12 18.75
C GLY A 183 4.14 2.50 18.59
N GLY A 184 3.76 3.12 17.48
CA GLY A 184 2.38 3.52 17.19
C GLY A 184 1.73 2.67 16.08
N VAL A 185 0.43 2.86 15.90
CA VAL A 185 -0.31 2.27 14.78
C VAL A 185 -0.10 3.08 13.51
N ASN A 186 0.40 2.43 12.46
CA ASN A 186 0.49 3.00 11.11
C ASN A 186 -0.58 2.36 10.20
N TYR A 187 -1.18 3.16 9.33
CA TYR A 187 -2.19 2.67 8.37
C TYR A 187 -1.72 2.74 6.92
N LEU A 188 -0.95 3.78 6.58
CA LEU A 188 -0.49 4.01 5.23
C LEU A 188 0.84 4.77 5.23
N ASP A 189 1.67 4.43 4.26
CA ASP A 189 2.91 5.10 3.94
C ASP A 189 2.69 5.92 2.67
N ALA A 190 2.42 7.21 2.79
CA ALA A 190 2.11 8.04 1.63
C ALA A 190 2.58 9.47 1.78
N ALA A 191 2.96 10.05 0.65
CA ALA A 191 3.23 11.45 0.47
C ALA A 191 2.70 11.92 -0.89
N ILE A 192 2.44 13.22 -0.97
CA ILE A 192 2.17 13.90 -2.23
C ILE A 192 3.22 14.99 -2.47
N ALA A 193 3.63 15.12 -3.73
CA ALA A 193 4.49 16.19 -4.19
C ALA A 193 3.68 17.22 -4.98
N ILE A 194 3.95 18.49 -4.73
CA ILE A 194 3.46 19.59 -5.57
C ILE A 194 4.49 19.81 -6.69
N PRO A 195 4.08 19.80 -7.96
CA PRO A 195 5.02 20.04 -9.05
C PRO A 195 5.41 21.51 -9.14
N SER A 196 6.59 21.80 -9.67
CA SER A 196 7.01 23.18 -9.99
C SER A 196 6.20 23.79 -11.13
N SER A 197 5.68 22.95 -12.03
CA SER A 197 4.72 23.34 -13.07
C SER A 197 3.72 22.21 -13.32
N GLN A 198 2.43 22.55 -13.49
CA GLN A 198 1.38 21.55 -13.75
C GLN A 198 1.58 20.80 -15.07
N ARG A 199 2.31 21.39 -16.02
CA ARG A 199 2.66 20.75 -17.30
C ARG A 199 3.61 19.57 -17.10
N LEU A 200 4.33 19.49 -15.97
CA LEU A 200 5.24 18.39 -15.67
C LEU A 200 4.51 17.09 -15.28
N LEU A 201 3.21 17.12 -14.99
CA LEU A 201 2.44 15.94 -14.60
C LEU A 201 1.31 15.67 -15.58
N ALA A 202 1.34 14.49 -16.22
CA ALA A 202 0.27 14.04 -17.10
C ALA A 202 -0.54 12.90 -16.46
N PRO A 203 -1.90 12.98 -16.43
CA PRO A 203 -2.77 12.01 -15.75
C PRO A 203 -2.90 10.68 -16.52
N ARG A 204 -1.78 9.99 -16.70
CA ARG A 204 -1.64 8.69 -17.34
C ARG A 204 -0.81 7.75 -16.46
N TYR A 205 -0.90 6.46 -16.75
CA TYR A 205 -0.14 5.40 -16.10
C TYR A 205 0.58 4.59 -17.18
N ALA A 206 1.90 4.42 -17.05
CA ALA A 206 2.74 3.69 -17.99
C ALA A 206 2.12 2.34 -18.38
N ARG A 207 2.12 2.01 -19.67
CA ARG A 207 1.51 0.80 -20.29
C ARG A 207 0.00 0.62 -20.10
N ILE A 208 -0.68 1.47 -19.35
CA ILE A 208 -2.13 1.36 -19.08
C ILE A 208 -2.92 2.52 -19.68
N GLY A 209 -2.34 3.72 -19.72
CA GLY A 209 -3.01 4.93 -20.18
C GLY A 209 -3.88 5.55 -19.08
N ARG A 210 -5.17 5.76 -19.37
CA ARG A 210 -6.07 6.53 -18.51
C ARG A 210 -6.52 5.73 -17.29
N ILE A 211 -6.51 6.38 -16.12
CA ILE A 211 -7.07 5.83 -14.86
C ILE A 211 -8.41 6.52 -14.58
N PRO A 212 -9.57 5.86 -14.79
CA PRO A 212 -10.90 6.50 -14.68
C PRO A 212 -11.29 6.91 -13.25
N GLY A 213 -10.61 6.38 -12.24
CA GLY A 213 -10.86 6.67 -10.83
C GLY A 213 -10.29 5.59 -9.91
N SER A 214 -10.77 5.54 -8.67
CA SER A 214 -10.45 4.51 -7.68
C SER A 214 -11.65 3.61 -7.37
N VAL A 215 -11.39 2.44 -6.78
CA VAL A 215 -12.40 1.64 -6.08
C VAL A 215 -12.44 2.00 -4.60
N ARG A 216 -13.63 1.89 -3.98
CA ARG A 216 -13.79 2.14 -2.53
C ARG A 216 -13.35 0.94 -1.68
N SER A 217 -13.43 -0.26 -2.24
CA SER A 217 -12.98 -1.52 -1.64
C SER A 217 -12.77 -2.58 -2.73
N TYR A 218 -12.07 -3.64 -2.39
CA TYR A 218 -11.88 -4.85 -3.21
C TYR A 218 -11.84 -6.09 -2.30
N ALA A 219 -12.10 -7.25 -2.86
CA ALA A 219 -12.27 -8.50 -2.12
C ALA A 219 -11.01 -9.37 -2.10
N LEU A 220 -10.92 -10.30 -1.15
CA LEU A 220 -10.04 -11.47 -1.27
C LEU A 220 -10.26 -12.16 -2.61
N GLY A 221 -9.16 -12.63 -3.23
CA GLY A 221 -9.17 -13.22 -4.57
C GLY A 221 -9.24 -12.21 -5.72
N SER A 222 -9.34 -10.90 -5.45
CA SER A 222 -9.32 -9.90 -6.52
C SER A 222 -8.00 -9.97 -7.29
N ARG A 223 -8.08 -10.04 -8.62
CA ARG A 223 -6.94 -9.95 -9.53
C ARG A 223 -6.62 -8.49 -9.82
N LEU A 224 -5.38 -8.09 -9.59
CA LEU A 224 -4.90 -6.72 -9.78
C LEU A 224 -3.66 -6.71 -10.68
N LYS A 225 -3.38 -5.55 -11.29
CA LYS A 225 -2.18 -5.30 -12.10
C LYS A 225 -1.53 -3.98 -11.72
N LYS A 226 -0.22 -3.84 -11.86
CA LYS A 226 0.48 -2.57 -11.66
C LYS A 226 1.65 -2.43 -12.63
N VAL A 227 2.13 -1.20 -12.79
CA VAL A 227 3.49 -0.94 -13.29
C VAL A 227 4.31 -0.30 -12.18
N GLY A 228 5.42 -0.96 -11.82
CA GLY A 228 6.43 -0.47 -10.88
C GLY A 228 7.75 -0.22 -11.60
N ARG A 229 8.52 0.76 -11.12
CA ARG A 229 9.79 1.15 -11.75
C ARG A 229 10.78 0.00 -11.88
N SER A 230 10.78 -0.96 -10.95
CA SER A 230 11.71 -2.09 -10.95
C SER A 230 11.09 -3.35 -11.56
N SER A 231 9.89 -3.74 -11.13
CA SER A 231 9.21 -4.96 -11.62
C SER A 231 8.53 -4.80 -12.97
N GLY A 232 8.43 -3.57 -13.49
CA GLY A 232 7.66 -3.30 -14.70
C GLY A 232 6.19 -3.65 -14.51
N PHE A 233 5.56 -4.17 -15.58
CA PHE A 233 4.17 -4.61 -15.52
C PHE A 233 4.04 -5.99 -14.88
N VAL A 234 3.30 -6.06 -13.80
CA VAL A 234 3.03 -7.32 -13.07
C VAL A 234 1.56 -7.46 -12.71
N ARG A 235 1.16 -8.71 -12.46
CA ARG A 235 -0.17 -9.10 -12.00
C ARG A 235 -0.06 -9.82 -10.65
N GLY A 236 -1.11 -9.73 -9.85
CA GLY A 236 -1.19 -10.42 -8.57
C GLY A 236 -2.62 -10.63 -8.10
N VAL A 237 -2.76 -11.44 -7.05
CA VAL A 237 -4.04 -11.79 -6.43
C VAL A 237 -4.02 -11.36 -4.98
N VAL A 238 -5.11 -10.73 -4.52
CA VAL A 238 -5.29 -10.39 -3.09
C VAL A 238 -5.46 -11.67 -2.28
N VAL A 239 -4.44 -12.07 -1.52
CA VAL A 239 -4.43 -13.32 -0.74
C VAL A 239 -4.69 -13.10 0.74
N SER A 240 -4.49 -11.88 1.23
CA SER A 240 -4.87 -11.49 2.59
C SER A 240 -5.32 -10.04 2.67
N ILE A 241 -6.27 -9.78 3.56
CA ILE A 241 -6.79 -8.46 3.92
C ILE A 241 -6.91 -8.37 5.43
N HIS A 242 -7.09 -7.13 5.94
CA HIS A 242 -7.07 -6.85 7.38
C HIS A 242 -5.79 -7.36 8.04
N THR A 243 -4.69 -7.34 7.30
CA THR A 243 -3.41 -7.88 7.74
C THR A 243 -2.70 -6.85 8.61
N ASP A 244 -2.45 -7.18 9.86
CA ASP A 244 -1.51 -6.44 10.66
C ASP A 244 -0.12 -7.03 10.43
N ILE A 245 0.89 -6.20 10.16
CA ILE A 245 2.20 -6.68 9.70
C ILE A 245 3.33 -5.76 10.17
N MET A 246 4.45 -6.36 10.54
CA MET A 246 5.70 -5.67 10.83
C MET A 246 6.44 -5.42 9.52
N VAL A 247 6.87 -4.18 9.31
CA VAL A 247 7.65 -3.77 8.15
C VAL A 247 8.93 -3.12 8.62
N ASP A 248 10.06 -3.59 8.10
CA ASP A 248 11.38 -3.05 8.36
C ASP A 248 11.67 -1.87 7.42
N TYR A 249 11.92 -0.71 8.03
CA TYR A 249 12.34 0.53 7.36
C TYR A 249 13.85 0.79 7.48
N GLY A 250 14.60 -0.12 8.10
CA GLY A 250 16.02 0.04 8.39
C GLY A 250 16.28 1.35 9.14
N ARG A 251 17.25 2.13 8.63
CA ARG A 251 17.65 3.41 9.23
C ARG A 251 16.75 4.59 8.85
N TYR A 252 15.75 4.42 7.98
CA TYR A 252 14.92 5.53 7.52
C TYR A 252 14.18 6.21 8.68
N GLY A 253 14.53 7.47 8.96
CA GLY A 253 13.92 8.27 10.02
C GLY A 253 14.00 7.65 11.43
N GLY A 254 14.98 6.76 11.68
CA GLY A 254 15.13 6.07 12.97
C GLY A 254 13.97 5.11 13.31
N LEU A 255 13.22 4.66 12.30
CA LEU A 255 12.00 3.86 12.51
C LEU A 255 12.30 2.41 12.89
N GLY A 256 13.31 1.78 12.29
CA GLY A 256 13.55 0.34 12.41
C GLY A 256 12.33 -0.46 11.94
N GLN A 257 11.91 -1.45 12.73
CA GLN A 257 10.68 -2.19 12.47
C GLN A 257 9.46 -1.52 13.08
N ILE A 258 8.43 -1.28 12.26
CA ILE A 258 7.18 -0.67 12.70
C ILE A 258 5.97 -1.48 12.24
N ARG A 259 4.89 -1.38 13.02
CA ARG A 259 3.64 -2.10 12.77
C ARG A 259 2.70 -1.29 11.88
N PHE A 260 2.18 -1.95 10.86
CA PHE A 260 1.05 -1.49 10.06
C PHE A 260 -0.20 -2.33 10.37
N ARG A 261 -1.37 -1.69 10.41
CA ARG A 261 -2.65 -2.36 10.67
C ARG A 261 -3.55 -2.38 9.46
N ASN A 262 -4.27 -3.47 9.26
CA ASN A 262 -5.29 -3.63 8.22
C ASN A 262 -4.81 -3.48 6.77
N GLN A 263 -3.60 -3.94 6.51
CA GLN A 263 -2.99 -3.97 5.19
C GLN A 263 -3.62 -5.04 4.29
N THR A 264 -3.27 -4.97 3.01
CA THR A 264 -3.56 -5.96 1.97
C THR A 264 -2.27 -6.64 1.58
N VAL A 265 -2.29 -7.97 1.45
CA VAL A 265 -1.20 -8.75 0.86
C VAL A 265 -1.62 -9.25 -0.52
N ILE A 266 -0.83 -8.89 -1.53
CA ILE A 266 -1.04 -9.27 -2.93
C ILE A 266 0.09 -10.19 -3.36
N ARG A 267 -0.25 -11.41 -3.78
CA ARG A 267 0.72 -12.42 -4.24
C ARG A 267 0.83 -12.43 -5.76
N GLY A 268 2.05 -12.41 -6.28
CA GLY A 268 2.35 -12.70 -7.69
C GLY A 268 2.84 -14.14 -7.90
N SER A 269 2.78 -14.62 -9.14
CA SER A 269 3.49 -15.85 -9.56
C SER A 269 5.00 -15.67 -9.70
N ARG A 270 5.44 -14.42 -9.80
CA ARG A 270 6.84 -13.98 -9.80
C ARG A 270 7.00 -12.83 -8.79
N ALA A 271 8.22 -12.29 -8.66
CA ALA A 271 8.41 -11.10 -7.84
C ALA A 271 7.57 -9.92 -8.36
N VAL A 272 6.80 -9.30 -7.45
CA VAL A 272 5.88 -8.19 -7.74
C VAL A 272 6.13 -6.97 -6.87
N SER A 273 6.90 -7.08 -5.79
CA SER A 273 7.30 -5.97 -4.94
C SER A 273 8.80 -6.02 -4.74
N LEU A 274 9.53 -5.25 -5.55
CA LEU A 274 10.98 -5.16 -5.50
C LEU A 274 11.44 -3.80 -4.97
N ALA A 275 12.71 -3.71 -4.57
CA ALA A 275 13.32 -2.43 -4.21
C ALA A 275 13.11 -1.42 -5.35
N GLY A 276 12.40 -0.33 -5.03
CA GLY A 276 12.05 0.73 -5.98
C GLY A 276 10.63 0.70 -6.54
N ASP A 277 9.86 -0.36 -6.30
CA ASP A 277 8.43 -0.40 -6.64
C ASP A 277 7.54 0.33 -5.62
N SER A 278 8.11 0.78 -4.51
CA SER A 278 7.43 1.62 -3.52
C SER A 278 6.74 2.80 -4.19
N GLY A 279 5.44 2.92 -3.97
CA GLY A 279 4.57 3.95 -4.51
C GLY A 279 3.74 3.48 -5.69
N SER A 280 4.13 2.39 -6.36
CA SER A 280 3.35 1.85 -7.48
C SER A 280 1.94 1.42 -7.04
N VAL A 281 0.95 1.68 -7.90
CA VAL A 281 -0.46 1.45 -7.56
C VAL A 281 -1.03 0.27 -8.33
N TRP A 282 -1.61 -0.65 -7.58
CA TRP A 282 -2.40 -1.77 -8.07
C TRP A 282 -3.74 -1.28 -8.60
N LEU A 283 -4.08 -1.73 -9.81
CA LEU A 283 -5.27 -1.39 -10.57
C LEU A 283 -6.14 -2.64 -10.75
N THR A 284 -7.45 -2.45 -10.79
CA THR A 284 -8.40 -3.49 -11.20
C THR A 284 -8.28 -3.81 -12.69
N SER A 285 -8.99 -4.83 -13.17
CA SER A 285 -9.13 -5.12 -14.61
C SER A 285 -9.59 -3.89 -15.40
N GLY A 286 -10.62 -3.20 -14.92
CA GLY A 286 -11.12 -1.92 -15.47
C GLY A 286 -10.28 -0.68 -15.15
N ASN A 287 -8.98 -0.85 -14.90
CA ASN A 287 -7.99 0.23 -14.67
C ASN A 287 -8.31 1.19 -13.51
N ARG A 288 -9.14 0.79 -12.54
CA ARG A 288 -9.43 1.63 -11.36
C ARG A 288 -8.36 1.40 -10.30
N ALA A 289 -7.87 2.48 -9.69
CA ALA A 289 -6.90 2.41 -8.61
C ALA A 289 -7.47 1.69 -7.38
N ALA A 290 -6.73 0.71 -6.85
CA ALA A 290 -7.16 -0.15 -5.76
C ALA A 290 -6.24 -0.06 -4.54
N ALA A 291 -4.94 -0.32 -4.68
CA ALA A 291 -4.01 -0.40 -3.55
C ALA A 291 -2.65 0.21 -3.88
N VAL A 292 -1.93 0.74 -2.89
CA VAL A 292 -0.58 1.31 -3.07
C VAL A 292 0.44 0.38 -2.44
N ASN A 293 1.41 -0.08 -3.23
CA ASN A 293 2.51 -0.90 -2.75
C ASN A 293 3.50 -0.05 -1.94
N PHE A 294 3.93 -0.53 -0.77
CA PHE A 294 4.93 0.18 0.05
C PHE A 294 6.00 -0.74 0.66
N ALA A 295 5.79 -2.05 0.64
CA ALA A 295 6.77 -3.03 1.10
C ALA A 295 6.60 -4.37 0.38
N GLY A 296 7.58 -5.25 0.50
CA GLY A 296 7.57 -6.60 -0.07
C GLY A 296 8.04 -7.66 0.92
N SER A 297 7.71 -8.92 0.63
CA SER A 297 8.38 -10.08 1.25
C SER A 297 9.84 -10.16 0.85
N GLU A 298 10.60 -10.99 1.55
CA GLU A 298 12.01 -11.23 1.28
C GLU A 298 12.27 -11.65 -0.17
N ASP A 299 11.44 -12.55 -0.72
CA ASP A 299 11.50 -13.01 -2.11
C ASP A 299 10.82 -12.07 -3.13
N GLY A 300 10.23 -10.97 -2.65
CA GLY A 300 9.47 -10.00 -3.46
C GLY A 300 8.16 -10.50 -4.05
N ARG A 301 7.71 -11.75 -3.80
CA ARG A 301 6.47 -12.32 -4.36
C ARG A 301 5.20 -11.84 -3.66
N LEU A 302 5.32 -11.31 -2.45
CA LEU A 302 4.24 -10.66 -1.72
C LEU A 302 4.45 -9.14 -1.76
N SER A 303 3.41 -8.42 -2.18
CA SER A 303 3.29 -6.97 -2.05
C SER A 303 2.46 -6.66 -0.81
N ILE A 304 3.02 -5.85 0.08
CA ILE A 304 2.31 -5.27 1.22
C ILE A 304 1.81 -3.90 0.79
N SER A 305 0.49 -3.73 0.84
CA SER A 305 -0.19 -2.57 0.28
C SER A 305 -1.29 -2.07 1.20
N PHE A 306 -1.58 -0.77 1.14
CA PHE A 306 -2.79 -0.19 1.74
C PHE A 306 -3.82 0.17 0.66
N PRO A 307 -5.14 0.16 0.95
CA PRO A 307 -6.16 0.62 0.01
C PRO A 307 -5.91 2.08 -0.41
N VAL A 308 -5.82 2.35 -1.71
CA VAL A 308 -5.53 3.70 -2.24
C VAL A 308 -6.53 4.74 -1.76
N GLN A 309 -7.79 4.31 -1.56
CA GLN A 309 -8.88 5.14 -1.07
C GLN A 309 -8.54 5.83 0.26
N TRP A 310 -7.71 5.20 1.11
CA TRP A 310 -7.31 5.77 2.39
C TRP A 310 -6.43 7.00 2.21
N ALA A 311 -5.44 6.94 1.33
CA ALA A 311 -4.62 8.11 0.98
C ALA A 311 -5.45 9.21 0.31
N LEU A 312 -6.36 8.84 -0.60
CA LEU A 312 -7.24 9.81 -1.27
C LEU A 312 -8.11 10.59 -0.26
N GLN A 313 -8.69 9.90 0.72
CA GLN A 313 -9.49 10.51 1.79
C GLN A 313 -8.65 11.33 2.77
N ALA A 314 -7.47 10.84 3.13
CA ALA A 314 -6.56 11.50 4.07
C ALA A 314 -6.07 12.85 3.52
N PHE A 315 -5.65 12.89 2.25
CA PHE A 315 -5.14 14.10 1.62
C PHE A 315 -6.21 15.01 0.99
N GLY A 316 -7.47 14.54 0.87
CA GLY A 316 -8.54 15.31 0.21
C GLY A 316 -8.31 15.44 -1.30
N ILE A 317 -7.89 14.35 -1.93
CA ILE A 317 -7.50 14.28 -3.35
C ILE A 317 -8.28 13.17 -4.06
N ARG A 318 -8.26 13.22 -5.39
CA ARG A 318 -8.84 12.20 -6.28
C ARG A 318 -7.87 11.89 -7.41
N VAL A 319 -8.06 10.74 -8.07
CA VAL A 319 -7.34 10.43 -9.32
C VAL A 319 -7.55 11.56 -10.32
N ALA A 320 -6.46 12.11 -10.86
CA ALA A 320 -6.54 13.18 -11.84
C ALA A 320 -7.12 12.66 -13.16
N ARG A 321 -7.90 13.52 -13.83
CA ARG A 321 -8.43 13.26 -15.17
C ARG A 321 -7.75 14.18 -16.17
N ALA A 322 -7.65 13.74 -17.42
CA ALA A 322 -7.31 14.66 -18.50
C ALA A 322 -8.40 15.75 -18.58
N THR A 323 -7.99 16.99 -18.77
CA THR A 323 -8.88 18.13 -18.99
C THR A 323 -9.45 18.04 -20.40
N ALA A 324 -10.47 17.20 -20.60
CA ALA A 324 -11.39 17.24 -21.75
C ALA A 324 -12.65 16.40 -21.46
N SER A 325 -13.80 16.99 -21.80
CA SER A 325 -15.20 16.59 -21.58
C SER A 325 -15.74 16.73 -20.16
N ARG A 326 -16.71 17.65 -20.03
CA ARG A 326 -17.74 17.74 -18.99
C ARG A 326 -18.68 16.52 -19.05
N ALA A 327 -18.16 15.31 -19.14
CA ALA A 327 -18.98 14.13 -18.90
C ALA A 327 -19.34 14.11 -17.41
N ARG A 328 -20.59 14.48 -17.09
CA ARG A 328 -21.19 14.27 -15.77
C ARG A 328 -20.86 12.84 -15.37
N SER A 329 -19.99 12.70 -14.38
CA SER A 329 -19.81 11.42 -13.71
C SER A 329 -21.16 11.08 -13.09
N ARG A 330 -21.99 10.27 -13.74
CA ARG A 330 -23.05 9.52 -13.07
C ARG A 330 -22.34 8.73 -11.99
N THR A 331 -22.26 9.30 -10.79
CA THR A 331 -22.10 8.50 -9.59
C THR A 331 -23.38 7.68 -9.54
N SER A 332 -23.36 6.48 -10.13
CA SER A 332 -24.35 5.49 -9.77
C SER A 332 -24.24 5.39 -8.25
N ARG A 333 -25.24 5.93 -7.53
CA ARG A 333 -25.51 5.60 -6.13
C ARG A 333 -26.00 4.15 -6.10
N LEU A 334 -25.18 3.23 -6.61
CA LEU A 334 -25.27 1.85 -6.20
C LEU A 334 -24.85 1.89 -4.74
N HIS A 335 -25.84 1.82 -3.85
CA HIS A 335 -25.61 1.40 -2.47
C HIS A 335 -24.67 0.20 -2.57
N PRO A 336 -23.42 0.29 -2.07
CA PRO A 336 -22.53 -0.84 -2.19
C PRO A 336 -23.12 -1.91 -1.28
N ARG A 337 -23.82 -2.90 -1.86
CA ARG A 337 -24.01 -4.20 -1.21
C ARG A 337 -22.64 -4.54 -0.64
N ARG A 338 -22.54 -4.61 0.69
CA ARG A 338 -21.29 -4.90 1.40
C ARG A 338 -20.75 -6.18 0.77
N ARG A 339 -19.75 -6.06 -0.11
CA ARG A 339 -19.16 -7.25 -0.72
C ARG A 339 -18.52 -8.04 0.42
N PRO A 340 -18.95 -9.29 0.68
CA PRO A 340 -18.34 -10.09 1.72
C PRO A 340 -16.84 -10.19 1.45
N ASN A 341 -16.05 -10.32 2.52
CA ASN A 341 -14.61 -10.59 2.45
C ASN A 341 -13.80 -9.51 1.72
N SER A 342 -14.12 -8.23 1.98
CA SER A 342 -13.48 -7.07 1.35
C SER A 342 -12.71 -6.19 2.33
N THR A 343 -11.81 -5.37 1.77
CA THR A 343 -11.07 -4.36 2.53
C THR A 343 -12.01 -3.37 3.20
N ARG A 344 -11.73 -3.00 4.45
CA ARG A 344 -12.49 -1.95 5.15
C ARG A 344 -12.11 -0.54 4.69
N ARG A 345 -13.00 0.39 5.03
CA ARG A 345 -12.71 1.83 5.01
C ARG A 345 -12.04 2.23 6.32
N LEU A 346 -11.34 3.36 6.29
CA LEU A 346 -10.97 4.06 7.52
C LEU A 346 -12.25 4.50 8.25
N ASN A 347 -12.29 4.30 9.56
CA ASN A 347 -13.34 4.88 10.38
C ASN A 347 -13.04 6.39 10.63
N PRO A 348 -14.01 7.17 11.13
CA PRO A 348 -13.82 8.60 11.36
C PRO A 348 -12.66 8.94 12.30
N THR A 349 -12.46 8.16 13.37
CA THR A 349 -11.38 8.36 14.34
C THR A 349 -10.00 8.14 13.73
N GLU A 350 -9.84 7.05 12.96
CA GLU A 350 -8.61 6.75 12.23
C GLU A 350 -8.30 7.85 11.20
N LEU A 351 -9.30 8.27 10.44
CA LEU A 351 -9.14 9.33 9.45
C LEU A 351 -8.76 10.67 10.09
N ARG A 352 -9.39 11.03 11.22
CA ARG A 352 -9.03 12.23 12.00
C ARG A 352 -7.59 12.15 12.52
N SER A 353 -7.18 11.00 13.04
CA SER A 353 -5.81 10.77 13.53
C SER A 353 -4.78 10.95 12.40
N ILE A 354 -5.02 10.34 11.23
CA ILE A 354 -4.15 10.49 10.05
C ILE A 354 -4.12 11.95 9.59
N ARG A 355 -5.27 12.65 9.56
CA ARG A 355 -5.33 14.07 9.18
C ARG A 355 -4.60 14.98 10.16
N LYS A 356 -4.62 14.68 11.47
CA LYS A 356 -3.84 15.40 12.48
C LYS A 356 -2.33 15.26 12.20
N GLN A 357 -1.87 14.07 11.81
CA GLN A 357 -0.47 13.84 11.41
C GLN A 357 -0.08 14.69 10.18
N ILE A 358 -0.98 14.84 9.21
CA ILE A 358 -0.74 15.67 8.02
C ILE A 358 -0.75 17.18 8.37
N ARG A 359 -1.64 17.63 9.27
CA ARG A 359 -1.84 19.06 9.61
C ARG A 359 -0.84 19.61 10.62
N GLY A 360 -0.38 18.82 11.59
CA GLY A 360 0.55 19.24 12.66
C GLY A 360 1.93 19.71 12.17
N MET A 361 2.07 19.87 10.86
CA MET A 361 3.27 20.18 10.11
C MET A 361 3.35 21.63 9.67
N GLY A 362 2.21 22.29 9.44
CA GLY A 362 2.16 23.69 9.01
C GLY A 362 2.41 24.70 10.14
N ARG A 363 2.40 24.26 11.40
CA ARG A 363 2.58 25.12 12.58
C ARG A 363 4.03 25.22 13.09
N ARG A 364 4.98 24.49 12.50
CA ARG A 364 6.39 24.45 12.95
C ARG A 364 7.39 25.06 11.97
N SER A 365 6.91 25.69 10.89
CA SER A 365 7.75 26.36 9.87
C SER A 365 7.59 27.88 9.89
N GLY A 366 7.23 28.44 11.04
CA GLY A 366 7.03 29.88 11.25
C GLY A 366 7.54 30.33 12.61
N ARG A 367 8.74 29.84 12.97
CA ARG A 367 9.58 30.43 14.01
C ARG A 367 10.99 30.50 13.46
#